data_AF-A0AAQ3M5B5-F1
#
_entry.id   AF-A0AAQ3M5B5-F1
#
_cell.length_a   1.000
_cell.length_b   1.000
_cell.length_c   1.000
_cell.angle_alpha   90.00
_cell.angle_beta   90.00
_cell.angle_gamma   90.00
#
_symmetry.space_group_name_H-M   'P 1'
#
loop_
_entity.id
_entity.type
_entity.pdbx_description
1 polymer ?
#
loop_
_entity_poly.entity_id
_entity_poly.type
_entity_poly.pdbx_seq_one_letter_code
_entity_poly.pdbx_strand_id
1 'polypeptide(L)'
;MTLTVLGDKDVNRILHNLTREDVLWLQECMADALHWYSTSNDANDCCSDFQPERTVLKRKDGSTTLFMPASGMMGQGIKVVNVVPPDTTGLPSLADQLSLNSESSRSSLSGGLSGSPRSSLSMSRSSTTVSSTTSLPISSNSGDSSSTVPTSISSGNEAPNSNTATIRGSLTLLDNNGNTTGLINAEELTAFRTALCSTMLLRKRSSVHDMTVFGAGKQAYWHIRLAMLLRPEEIHHLNIVTRNFESARQCLMRLYNPLPEDPDYINQIGEKHNSKTKKTILTPSHTEYQRLLKEYVRASNVIFCTTPSQTPLFPATYLTNPEGRKKGRYIACIGSYKPHMIELHPDVLRYAVAPHHEHKHIHKRQKEGGAIIVDTVSGCLKEAGEVIQAKLQPDQVVELGELFMLKREAERKMAAKGEMAEKGCQFQENSGMKEWMTKGNVIYKSVGLGLMDVVVGNELLAFAREKNVGTTIHDF
;
A
#
# COMPACT_ATOMS: atom_id res chain seq x y z
N MET A 1 -33.79 6.66 -5.33
CA MET A 1 -32.40 7.17 -5.21
C MET A 1 -31.48 6.30 -6.06
N THR A 2 -30.28 6.75 -6.43
CA THR A 2 -29.41 5.98 -7.35
C THR A 2 -28.15 5.47 -6.67
N LEU A 3 -27.98 4.15 -6.63
CA LEU A 3 -26.76 3.47 -6.21
C LEU A 3 -25.86 3.23 -7.44
N THR A 4 -24.57 3.57 -7.33
CA THR A 4 -23.57 3.24 -8.36
C THR A 4 -22.64 2.13 -7.87
N VAL A 5 -22.56 1.02 -8.62
CA VAL A 5 -21.69 -0.13 -8.32
C VAL A 5 -20.50 -0.15 -9.28
N LEU A 6 -19.29 -0.17 -8.73
CA LEU A 6 -18.03 -0.21 -9.48
C LEU A 6 -17.26 -1.50 -9.21
N GLY A 7 -17.16 -2.36 -10.22
CA GLY A 7 -16.32 -3.55 -10.19
C GLY A 7 -14.83 -3.21 -10.36
N ASP A 8 -13.95 -4.22 -10.26
CA ASP A 8 -12.51 -4.01 -10.40
C ASP A 8 -12.12 -3.46 -11.78
N LYS A 9 -12.79 -3.92 -12.86
CA LYS A 9 -12.59 -3.40 -14.22
C LYS A 9 -13.00 -1.93 -14.33
N ASP A 10 -14.11 -1.53 -13.72
CA ASP A 10 -14.59 -0.15 -13.73
C ASP A 10 -13.63 0.79 -13.00
N VAL A 11 -13.20 0.39 -11.80
CA VAL A 11 -12.22 1.14 -11.00
C VAL A 11 -10.90 1.27 -11.76
N ASN A 12 -10.38 0.18 -12.33
CA ASN A 12 -9.18 0.22 -13.16
C ASN A 12 -9.37 1.17 -14.35
N ARG A 13 -10.49 1.10 -15.07
CA ARG A 13 -10.75 1.96 -16.22
C ARG A 13 -10.76 3.44 -15.82
N ILE A 14 -11.45 3.80 -14.75
CA ILE A 14 -11.52 5.19 -14.27
C ILE A 14 -10.12 5.67 -13.88
N LEU A 15 -9.44 4.94 -12.98
CA LEU A 15 -8.16 5.38 -12.41
C LEU A 15 -7.05 5.52 -13.46
N HIS A 16 -7.00 4.67 -14.47
CA HIS A 16 -5.97 4.75 -15.51
C HIS A 16 -6.25 5.85 -16.55
N ASN A 17 -7.50 6.29 -16.69
CA ASN A 17 -7.89 7.42 -17.53
C ASN A 17 -7.79 8.78 -16.81
N LEU A 18 -7.41 8.82 -15.52
CA LEU A 18 -7.15 10.08 -14.83
C LEU A 18 -5.95 10.77 -15.44
N THR A 19 -6.16 12.01 -15.86
CA THR A 19 -5.12 12.92 -16.32
C THR A 19 -4.29 13.42 -15.14
N ARG A 20 -3.20 14.13 -15.45
CA ARG A 20 -2.42 14.83 -14.42
C ARG A 20 -3.29 15.83 -13.65
N GLU A 21 -4.19 16.54 -14.31
CA GLU A 21 -5.07 17.53 -13.69
C GLU A 21 -6.07 16.87 -12.73
N ASP A 22 -6.67 15.75 -13.14
CA ASP A 22 -7.58 14.97 -12.28
C ASP A 22 -6.87 14.47 -11.01
N VAL A 23 -5.62 13.98 -11.14
CA VAL A 23 -4.83 13.55 -9.98
C VAL A 23 -4.47 14.73 -9.07
N LEU A 24 -4.18 15.90 -9.63
CA LEU A 24 -3.91 17.11 -8.86
C LEU A 24 -5.15 17.58 -8.09
N TRP A 25 -6.32 17.52 -8.71
CA TRP A 25 -7.62 17.77 -8.08
C TRP A 25 -7.87 16.80 -6.93
N LEU A 26 -7.72 15.49 -7.17
CA LEU A 26 -7.88 14.47 -6.14
C LEU A 26 -6.91 14.66 -4.96
N GLN A 27 -5.67 15.10 -5.23
CA GLN A 27 -4.74 15.48 -4.17
C GLN A 27 -5.21 16.68 -3.38
N GLU A 28 -5.85 17.68 -4.01
CA GLU A 28 -6.41 18.84 -3.31
C GLU A 28 -7.59 18.44 -2.41
N CYS A 29 -8.52 17.64 -2.91
CA CYS A 29 -9.61 17.08 -2.10
C CYS A 29 -9.07 16.26 -0.91
N MET A 30 -8.04 15.44 -1.14
CA MET A 30 -7.36 14.69 -0.08
C MET A 30 -6.66 15.61 0.92
N ALA A 31 -5.98 16.67 0.45
CA ALA A 31 -5.29 17.64 1.30
C ALA A 31 -6.28 18.32 2.24
N ASP A 32 -7.42 18.74 1.70
CA ASP A 32 -8.46 19.43 2.44
C ASP A 32 -9.09 18.51 3.49
N ALA A 33 -9.42 17.27 3.13
CA ALA A 33 -9.95 16.30 4.08
C ALA A 33 -8.96 16.01 5.22
N LEU A 34 -7.67 15.79 4.91
CA LEU A 34 -6.64 15.57 5.93
C LEU A 34 -6.40 16.82 6.78
N HIS A 35 -6.49 18.01 6.20
CA HIS A 35 -6.41 19.26 6.94
C HIS A 35 -7.55 19.37 7.96
N TRP A 36 -8.79 19.08 7.55
CA TRP A 36 -9.93 19.10 8.47
C TRP A 36 -9.79 18.03 9.56
N TYR A 37 -9.34 16.83 9.19
CA TYR A 37 -9.02 15.76 10.14
C TYR A 37 -8.07 16.24 11.25
N SER A 38 -6.97 16.90 10.88
CA SER A 38 -5.92 17.31 11.83
C SER A 38 -6.22 18.59 12.63
N THR A 39 -7.24 19.39 12.27
CA THR A 39 -7.41 20.75 12.84
C THR A 39 -8.74 21.03 13.50
N SER A 40 -9.74 20.19 13.25
CA SER A 40 -11.12 20.50 13.63
C SER A 40 -11.37 20.10 15.06
N ASN A 41 -11.13 21.05 15.96
CA ASN A 41 -11.25 20.87 17.40
C ASN A 41 -12.70 20.79 17.94
N ASP A 42 -13.74 20.66 17.10
CA ASP A 42 -15.17 20.39 17.48
C ASP A 42 -16.19 20.77 16.37
N ALA A 43 -15.77 21.35 15.23
CA ALA A 43 -16.69 22.01 14.29
C ALA A 43 -17.14 21.17 13.06
N ASN A 44 -16.64 19.95 12.85
CA ASN A 44 -17.09 19.11 11.72
C ASN A 44 -17.03 17.60 12.00
N ASP A 45 -17.87 16.85 11.30
CA ASP A 45 -17.95 15.38 11.38
C ASP A 45 -16.78 14.67 10.66
N CYS A 46 -15.72 15.39 10.28
CA CYS A 46 -14.57 14.88 9.52
C CYS A 46 -13.28 14.86 10.38
N CYS A 47 -13.34 15.34 11.63
CA CYS A 47 -12.21 15.41 12.56
C CYS A 47 -11.75 14.02 13.05
N SER A 48 -10.65 13.99 13.79
CA SER A 48 -10.10 12.76 14.38
C SER A 48 -11.10 11.96 15.20
N ASP A 49 -12.02 12.65 15.89
CA ASP A 49 -12.96 12.02 16.82
C ASP A 49 -14.05 11.23 16.09
N PHE A 50 -14.30 11.56 14.83
CA PHE A 50 -15.25 10.86 13.96
C PHE A 50 -14.57 9.83 13.04
N GLN A 51 -13.31 9.49 13.31
CA GLN A 51 -12.61 8.37 12.64
C GLN A 51 -12.47 7.19 13.62
N PRO A 52 -13.48 6.31 13.74
CA PRO A 52 -13.43 5.19 14.65
C PRO A 52 -12.29 4.22 14.30
N GLU A 53 -11.77 3.54 15.32
CA GLU A 53 -10.75 2.52 15.11
C GLU A 53 -11.29 1.36 14.27
N ARG A 54 -10.39 0.77 13.48
CA ARG A 54 -10.73 -0.41 12.68
C ARG A 54 -11.15 -1.56 13.60
N THR A 55 -12.29 -2.18 13.30
CA THR A 55 -12.76 -3.36 14.03
C THR A 55 -12.30 -4.63 13.33
N VAL A 56 -11.77 -5.60 14.08
CA VAL A 56 -11.20 -6.83 13.54
C VAL A 56 -12.03 -8.03 14.00
N LEU A 57 -12.58 -8.78 13.05
CA LEU A 57 -13.28 -10.04 13.27
C LEU A 57 -12.39 -11.20 12.80
N LYS A 58 -11.97 -12.06 13.73
CA LYS A 58 -11.21 -13.28 13.44
C LYS A 58 -12.13 -14.48 13.43
N ARG A 59 -12.08 -15.28 12.37
CA ARG A 59 -12.86 -16.50 12.21
C ARG A 59 -12.04 -17.73 12.59
N LYS A 60 -12.73 -18.84 12.89
CA LYS A 60 -12.10 -20.13 13.25
C LYS A 60 -11.28 -20.72 12.11
N ASP A 61 -11.63 -20.40 10.88
CA ASP A 61 -10.92 -20.79 9.65
C ASP A 61 -9.61 -19.98 9.42
N GLY A 62 -9.23 -19.11 10.36
CA GLY A 62 -8.04 -18.26 10.26
C GLY A 62 -8.24 -17.00 9.41
N SER A 63 -9.37 -16.86 8.70
CA SER A 63 -9.68 -15.64 7.98
C SER A 63 -9.98 -14.49 8.94
N THR A 64 -9.61 -13.29 8.51
CA THR A 64 -9.79 -12.07 9.30
C THR A 64 -10.49 -11.02 8.45
N THR A 65 -11.59 -10.48 8.97
CA THR A 65 -12.32 -9.36 8.37
C THR A 65 -12.00 -8.09 9.15
N LEU A 66 -11.63 -7.02 8.44
CA LEU A 66 -11.42 -5.70 8.99
C LEU A 66 -12.56 -4.80 8.52
N PHE A 67 -13.22 -4.14 9.46
CA PHE A 67 -14.20 -3.10 9.21
C PHE A 67 -13.54 -1.76 9.52
N MET A 68 -13.56 -0.85 8.55
CA MET A 68 -12.93 0.46 8.63
C MET A 68 -13.99 1.52 8.32
N PRO A 69 -14.79 1.93 9.32
CA PRO A 69 -15.70 3.04 9.16
C PRO A 69 -14.91 4.35 9.10
N ALA A 70 -15.42 5.31 8.34
CA ALA A 70 -14.87 6.65 8.27
C ALA A 70 -15.96 7.65 7.93
N SER A 71 -15.82 8.86 8.46
CA SER A 71 -16.70 9.98 8.17
C SER A 71 -15.95 11.03 7.37
N GLY A 72 -16.55 11.56 6.32
CA GLY A 72 -15.99 12.63 5.51
C GLY A 72 -16.99 13.78 5.35
N MET A 73 -16.56 14.89 4.74
CA MET A 73 -17.41 16.07 4.57
C MET A 73 -18.67 15.82 3.72
N MET A 74 -18.61 14.86 2.78
CA MET A 74 -19.70 14.57 1.84
C MET A 74 -20.54 13.36 2.26
N GLY A 75 -20.26 12.76 3.41
CA GLY A 75 -20.93 11.57 3.88
C GLY A 75 -20.00 10.58 4.55
N GLN A 76 -20.53 9.38 4.78
CA GLN A 76 -19.87 8.33 5.54
C GLN A 76 -19.48 7.18 4.63
N GLY A 77 -18.57 6.33 5.07
CA GLY A 77 -18.30 5.09 4.38
C GLY A 77 -17.72 4.03 5.28
N ILE A 78 -17.80 2.79 4.81
CA ILE A 78 -17.20 1.65 5.48
C ILE A 78 -16.45 0.82 4.46
N LYS A 79 -15.15 0.66 4.69
CA LYS A 79 -14.34 -0.30 3.95
C LYS A 79 -14.30 -1.61 4.71
N VAL A 80 -14.66 -2.69 4.03
CA VAL A 80 -14.58 -4.06 4.56
C VAL A 80 -13.47 -4.77 3.80
N VAL A 81 -12.50 -5.34 4.53
CA VAL A 81 -11.36 -6.06 3.96
C VAL A 81 -11.30 -7.45 4.57
N ASN A 82 -11.34 -8.47 3.74
CA ASN A 82 -11.13 -9.86 4.11
C ASN A 82 -9.70 -10.28 3.76
N VAL A 83 -9.00 -10.80 4.76
CA VAL A 83 -7.70 -11.46 4.61
C VAL A 83 -7.92 -12.95 4.80
N VAL A 84 -7.80 -13.71 3.72
CA VAL A 84 -7.95 -15.17 3.74
C VAL A 84 -6.56 -15.80 3.66
N PRO A 85 -6.19 -16.69 4.60
CA PRO A 85 -4.95 -17.46 4.52
C PRO A 85 -4.86 -18.21 3.18
N PRO A 86 -3.66 -18.48 2.64
CA PRO A 86 -3.54 -19.37 1.49
C PRO A 86 -4.15 -20.73 1.84
N ASP A 87 -5.00 -21.25 0.96
CA ASP A 87 -5.81 -22.46 1.17
C ASP A 87 -4.99 -23.65 1.72
N THR A 88 -5.28 -24.07 2.95
CA THR A 88 -4.98 -25.43 3.42
C THR A 88 -6.19 -26.31 3.13
N THR A 89 -6.53 -26.53 1.87
CA THR A 89 -7.57 -27.50 1.51
C THR A 89 -7.04 -28.91 1.71
N GLY A 90 -7.34 -29.47 2.88
CA GLY A 90 -7.11 -30.87 3.23
C GLY A 90 -7.96 -31.25 4.44
N LEU A 91 -9.29 -31.23 4.29
CA LEU A 91 -10.34 -31.69 5.23
C LEU A 91 -10.34 -31.06 6.65
N PRO A 92 -11.52 -30.95 7.30
CA PRO A 92 -11.58 -30.53 8.69
C PRO A 92 -10.97 -31.64 9.56
N SER A 93 -9.86 -31.37 10.25
CA SER A 93 -9.48 -32.21 11.38
C SER A 93 -10.60 -32.08 12.41
N LEU A 94 -11.37 -33.15 12.55
CA LEU A 94 -12.30 -33.34 13.65
C LEU A 94 -11.60 -32.92 14.94
N ALA A 95 -12.29 -32.07 15.71
CA ALA A 95 -11.88 -31.73 17.05
C ALA A 95 -11.82 -33.02 17.90
N ASP A 96 -10.63 -33.38 18.36
CA ASP A 96 -10.52 -34.05 19.65
C ASP A 96 -10.36 -32.96 20.71
N GLN A 97 -11.47 -32.74 21.40
CA GLN A 97 -11.48 -32.21 22.75
C GLN A 97 -10.67 -33.15 23.64
N LEU A 98 -9.76 -32.58 24.43
CA LEU A 98 -9.28 -32.98 25.77
C LEU A 98 -8.10 -32.01 26.05
N SER A 99 -8.07 -31.10 27.02
CA SER A 99 -8.81 -30.98 28.27
C SER A 99 -8.79 -29.54 28.78
N LEU A 100 -9.81 -29.21 29.58
CA LEU A 100 -10.02 -27.95 30.29
C LEU A 100 -9.10 -27.77 31.52
N ASN A 101 -9.05 -26.52 31.95
CA ASN A 101 -8.33 -25.90 33.07
C ASN A 101 -8.39 -26.57 34.46
N SER A 102 -7.37 -26.25 35.25
CA SER A 102 -7.42 -25.53 36.55
C SER A 102 -6.77 -26.21 37.76
N GLU A 103 -5.94 -25.40 38.41
CA GLU A 103 -5.70 -25.20 39.85
C GLU A 103 -5.82 -26.35 40.86
N SER A 104 -4.84 -26.29 41.76
CA SER A 104 -4.75 -26.90 43.09
C SER A 104 -6.06 -27.00 43.88
N SER A 105 -6.35 -28.21 44.37
CA SER A 105 -6.55 -28.51 45.81
C SER A 105 -6.97 -29.96 46.05
N ARG A 106 -6.30 -30.63 47.01
CA ARG A 106 -6.78 -31.69 47.94
C ARG A 106 -7.46 -32.92 47.29
N SER A 107 -7.13 -34.18 47.55
CA SER A 107 -6.46 -34.85 48.67
C SER A 107 -6.33 -36.35 48.34
N SER A 108 -5.32 -36.99 48.94
CA SER A 108 -5.30 -38.37 49.49
C SER A 108 -5.43 -39.63 48.61
N LEU A 109 -4.36 -40.45 48.71
CA LEU A 109 -4.33 -41.93 48.77
C LEU A 109 -4.63 -42.67 47.44
N SER A 110 -3.96 -43.74 46.99
CA SER A 110 -2.97 -44.67 47.54
C SER A 110 -2.55 -45.66 46.44
N GLY A 111 -1.25 -46.06 46.40
CA GLY A 111 -0.73 -47.32 45.81
C GLY A 111 -0.85 -47.50 44.29
N GLY A 112 0.12 -48.00 43.53
CA GLY A 112 1.37 -48.68 43.81
C GLY A 112 1.65 -49.60 42.62
N LEU A 113 2.90 -49.62 42.14
CA LEU A 113 3.54 -50.69 41.33
C LEU A 113 2.94 -50.92 39.91
N SER A 114 3.63 -51.28 38.83
CA SER A 114 5.01 -51.65 38.50
C SER A 114 5.03 -51.96 36.98
N GLY A 115 6.19 -51.83 36.33
CA GLY A 115 6.53 -52.70 35.19
C GLY A 115 6.58 -52.08 33.79
N SER A 116 7.78 -51.74 33.34
CA SER A 116 8.23 -51.93 31.94
C SER A 116 8.39 -53.47 31.67
N PRO A 117 8.75 -54.00 30.47
CA PRO A 117 9.34 -53.34 29.29
C PRO A 117 9.02 -53.95 27.87
N ARG A 118 9.73 -53.42 26.86
CA ARG A 118 10.34 -54.09 25.67
C ARG A 118 9.56 -54.37 24.35
N SER A 119 10.00 -53.65 23.30
CA SER A 119 10.54 -54.07 21.97
C SER A 119 9.87 -55.11 21.08
N SER A 120 9.72 -54.79 19.77
CA SER A 120 9.97 -55.72 18.65
C SER A 120 10.15 -55.03 17.29
N LEU A 121 11.04 -55.62 16.47
CA LEU A 121 11.50 -55.26 15.12
C LEU A 121 10.88 -56.18 14.03
N SER A 122 11.07 -55.76 12.75
CA SER A 122 11.16 -56.55 11.49
C SER A 122 9.83 -56.89 10.77
N MET A 123 9.69 -57.09 9.45
CA MET A 123 10.59 -57.09 8.27
C MET A 123 9.77 -57.11 6.95
N SER A 124 10.32 -56.51 5.87
CA SER A 124 10.35 -56.91 4.43
C SER A 124 9.11 -57.30 3.58
N ARG A 125 8.97 -56.71 2.37
CA ARG A 125 9.33 -57.31 1.05
C ARG A 125 8.97 -56.43 -0.18
N SER A 126 9.85 -56.50 -1.19
CA SER A 126 9.88 -55.96 -2.57
C SER A 126 8.94 -56.73 -3.54
N SER A 127 8.57 -56.30 -4.78
CA SER A 127 9.43 -56.03 -5.96
C SER A 127 8.67 -55.49 -7.21
N THR A 128 9.40 -54.68 -8.01
CA THR A 128 9.42 -54.36 -9.46
C THR A 128 8.62 -55.13 -10.53
N THR A 129 8.23 -54.43 -11.62
CA THR A 129 8.39 -54.84 -13.05
C THR A 129 8.33 -53.64 -14.04
N VAL A 130 8.90 -53.80 -15.24
CA VAL A 130 9.15 -52.80 -16.30
C VAL A 130 8.74 -53.35 -17.69
N SER A 131 8.39 -52.45 -18.62
CA SER A 131 8.57 -52.48 -20.10
C SER A 131 7.42 -52.87 -21.07
N SER A 132 6.90 -51.83 -21.79
CA SER A 132 6.83 -51.58 -23.28
C SER A 132 6.40 -52.69 -24.27
N THR A 133 5.65 -52.53 -25.40
CA THR A 133 5.66 -51.54 -26.52
C THR A 133 4.46 -51.72 -27.51
N THR A 134 4.08 -50.63 -28.21
CA THR A 134 3.62 -50.43 -29.63
C THR A 134 2.38 -51.12 -30.26
N SER A 135 1.46 -50.32 -30.82
CA SER A 135 1.12 -50.21 -32.28
C SER A 135 -0.20 -49.43 -32.57
N LEU A 136 -0.21 -48.66 -33.68
CA LEU A 136 -1.37 -48.04 -34.39
C LEU A 136 -1.95 -49.05 -35.41
N PRO A 137 -3.22 -48.99 -35.93
CA PRO A 137 -3.63 -47.98 -36.95
C PRO A 137 -5.16 -47.69 -37.19
N ILE A 138 -5.42 -46.68 -38.05
CA ILE A 138 -6.48 -46.51 -39.09
C ILE A 138 -7.97 -46.14 -38.75
N SER A 139 -8.50 -45.33 -39.69
CA SER A 139 -9.71 -44.52 -39.88
C SER A 139 -11.01 -45.24 -40.27
N SER A 140 -12.19 -44.58 -40.09
CA SER A 140 -13.24 -44.34 -41.13
C SER A 140 -14.57 -43.75 -40.60
N ASN A 141 -15.28 -43.08 -41.52
CA ASN A 141 -16.51 -42.24 -41.44
C ASN A 141 -17.80 -42.88 -40.86
N SER A 142 -18.72 -42.04 -40.33
CA SER A 142 -20.00 -41.62 -40.97
C SER A 142 -21.15 -41.32 -39.98
N GLY A 143 -21.92 -40.25 -40.26
CA GLY A 143 -23.39 -40.24 -40.14
C GLY A 143 -24.07 -39.77 -38.84
N ASP A 144 -24.58 -38.53 -38.90
CA ASP A 144 -25.98 -38.15 -38.61
C ASP A 144 -26.43 -37.56 -37.24
N SER A 145 -27.00 -36.35 -37.35
CA SER A 145 -28.11 -35.71 -36.62
C SER A 145 -28.28 -35.82 -35.09
N SER A 146 -28.14 -34.70 -34.38
CA SER A 146 -29.26 -34.00 -33.71
C SER A 146 -28.78 -32.89 -32.75
N SER A 147 -29.61 -31.86 -32.66
CA SER A 147 -29.49 -30.67 -31.83
C SER A 147 -29.19 -30.93 -30.36
N THR A 148 -28.20 -30.24 -29.80
CA THR A 148 -28.24 -29.64 -28.46
C THR A 148 -27.07 -28.68 -28.33
N VAL A 149 -27.35 -27.45 -27.91
CA VAL A 149 -26.35 -26.42 -27.58
C VAL A 149 -25.87 -26.69 -26.15
N PRO A 150 -24.55 -26.83 -25.91
CA PRO A 150 -24.00 -26.47 -24.62
C PRO A 150 -23.02 -25.32 -24.78
N THR A 151 -23.39 -24.21 -24.15
CA THR A 151 -22.59 -23.05 -23.80
C THR A 151 -21.19 -23.49 -23.36
N SER A 152 -20.17 -23.12 -24.12
CA SER A 152 -18.77 -23.37 -23.78
C SER A 152 -18.37 -22.53 -22.57
N ILE A 153 -18.32 -23.19 -21.42
CA ILE A 153 -17.58 -22.74 -20.24
C ILE A 153 -16.12 -22.70 -20.67
N SER A 154 -15.62 -21.50 -20.97
CA SER A 154 -14.20 -21.31 -21.21
C SER A 154 -13.45 -21.57 -19.91
N SER A 155 -12.48 -22.46 -20.05
CA SER A 155 -11.57 -22.99 -19.05
C SER A 155 -11.01 -21.87 -18.18
N GLY A 156 -11.28 -21.97 -16.87
CA GLY A 156 -10.71 -21.07 -15.88
C GLY A 156 -9.19 -21.08 -15.96
N ASN A 157 -8.61 -19.88 -16.01
CA ASN A 157 -7.19 -19.68 -15.75
C ASN A 157 -6.85 -20.33 -14.41
N GLU A 158 -5.98 -21.35 -14.45
CA GLU A 158 -5.31 -21.87 -13.27
C GLU A 158 -4.60 -20.70 -12.57
N ALA A 159 -5.07 -20.38 -11.37
CA ALA A 159 -4.43 -19.37 -10.55
C ALA A 159 -3.02 -19.87 -10.17
N PRO A 160 -1.97 -19.04 -10.28
CA PRO A 160 -0.66 -19.43 -9.80
C PRO A 160 -0.77 -19.66 -8.29
N ASN A 161 -0.27 -20.81 -7.81
CA ASN A 161 -0.16 -21.16 -6.40
C ASN A 161 0.57 -20.04 -5.62
N SER A 162 -0.23 -19.10 -5.11
CA SER A 162 0.22 -17.98 -4.31
C SER A 162 0.19 -18.46 -2.86
N ASN A 163 1.36 -18.77 -2.30
CA ASN A 163 1.57 -18.96 -0.85
C ASN A 163 1.35 -17.66 -0.04
N THR A 164 0.60 -16.71 -0.59
CA THR A 164 0.33 -15.39 -0.01
C THR A 164 -1.17 -15.26 0.25
N ALA A 165 -1.50 -14.76 1.45
CA ALA A 165 -2.88 -14.48 1.84
C ALA A 165 -3.56 -13.59 0.80
N THR A 166 -4.78 -13.94 0.41
CA THR A 166 -5.57 -13.13 -0.51
C THR A 166 -6.27 -12.03 0.28
N ILE A 167 -6.16 -10.80 -0.22
CA ILE A 167 -6.79 -9.62 0.38
C ILE A 167 -7.86 -9.14 -0.62
N ARG A 168 -9.13 -9.21 -0.21
CA ARG A 168 -10.25 -8.67 -1.00
C ARG A 168 -11.03 -7.69 -0.15
N GLY A 169 -11.58 -6.66 -0.77
CA GLY A 169 -12.41 -5.71 -0.03
C GLY A 169 -13.36 -4.91 -0.89
N SER A 170 -14.31 -4.28 -0.22
CA SER A 170 -15.28 -3.37 -0.81
C SER A 170 -15.40 -2.12 0.06
N LEU A 171 -15.73 -1.00 -0.59
CA LEU A 171 -16.06 0.26 0.06
C LEU A 171 -17.53 0.57 -0.22
N THR A 172 -18.31 0.74 0.84
CA THR A 172 -19.68 1.25 0.76
C THR A 172 -19.67 2.71 1.16
N LEU A 173 -20.32 3.56 0.37
CA LEU A 173 -20.43 5.00 0.60
C LEU A 173 -21.89 5.39 0.84
N LEU A 174 -22.09 6.29 1.79
CA LEU A 174 -23.37 6.82 2.20
C LEU A 174 -23.34 8.35 2.13
N ASP A 175 -24.45 8.97 1.75
CA ASP A 175 -24.63 10.42 1.88
C ASP A 175 -24.92 10.84 3.33
N ASN A 176 -25.04 12.14 3.58
CA ASN A 176 -25.36 12.70 4.90
C ASN A 176 -26.76 12.30 5.42
N ASN A 177 -27.64 11.80 4.55
CA ASN A 177 -28.97 11.33 4.90
C ASN A 177 -28.99 9.83 5.21
N GLY A 178 -27.84 9.14 5.08
CA GLY A 178 -27.70 7.71 5.29
C GLY A 178 -28.08 6.85 4.08
N ASN A 179 -28.32 7.44 2.90
CA ASN A 179 -28.61 6.66 1.70
C ASN A 179 -27.31 6.10 1.10
N THR A 180 -27.33 4.84 0.67
CA THR A 180 -26.18 4.24 -0.01
C THR A 180 -26.02 4.83 -1.40
N THR A 181 -24.90 5.51 -1.65
CA THR A 181 -24.62 6.18 -2.93
C THR A 181 -23.69 5.37 -3.82
N GLY A 182 -22.86 4.50 -3.24
CA GLY A 182 -21.95 3.67 -4.01
C GLY A 182 -21.43 2.43 -3.31
N LEU A 183 -21.09 1.43 -4.13
CA LEU A 183 -20.39 0.21 -3.73
C LEU A 183 -19.21 -0.02 -4.68
N ILE A 184 -17.99 0.04 -4.16
CA ILE A 184 -16.76 0.05 -4.97
C ILE A 184 -15.87 -1.11 -4.57
N ASN A 185 -15.29 -1.83 -5.54
CA ASN A 185 -14.19 -2.75 -5.25
C ASN A 185 -12.98 -1.99 -4.69
N ALA A 186 -12.54 -2.34 -3.47
CA ALA A 186 -11.57 -1.55 -2.74
C ALA A 186 -10.10 -1.92 -3.03
N GLU A 187 -9.85 -2.99 -3.81
CA GLU A 187 -8.51 -3.53 -3.97
C GLU A 187 -7.58 -2.54 -4.68
N GLU A 188 -7.99 -2.04 -5.85
CA GLU A 188 -7.21 -1.07 -6.61
C GLU A 188 -7.26 0.32 -5.98
N LEU A 189 -8.45 0.71 -5.49
CA LEU A 189 -8.70 1.97 -4.79
C LEU A 189 -7.75 2.17 -3.61
N THR A 190 -7.56 1.14 -2.79
CA THR A 190 -6.69 1.21 -1.59
C THR A 190 -5.25 1.52 -1.97
N ALA A 191 -4.72 0.91 -3.04
CA ALA A 191 -3.37 1.19 -3.48
C ALA A 191 -3.25 2.59 -4.11
N PHE A 192 -4.22 2.99 -4.92
CA PHE A 192 -4.27 4.32 -5.54
C PHE A 192 -4.34 5.43 -4.49
N ARG A 193 -5.29 5.39 -3.55
CA ARG A 193 -5.46 6.44 -2.54
C ARG A 193 -4.25 6.59 -1.62
N THR A 194 -3.56 5.48 -1.32
CA THR A 194 -2.31 5.50 -0.55
C THR A 194 -1.20 6.22 -1.32
N ALA A 195 -1.05 5.88 -2.61
CA ALA A 195 -0.07 6.53 -3.50
C ALA A 195 -0.42 8.01 -3.75
N LEU A 196 -1.70 8.34 -3.88
CA LEU A 196 -2.19 9.70 -4.08
C LEU A 196 -1.73 10.60 -2.94
N CYS A 197 -1.93 10.14 -1.70
CA CYS A 197 -1.54 10.82 -0.47
C CYS A 197 -0.01 10.94 -0.35
N SER A 198 0.74 9.84 -0.50
CA SER A 198 2.20 9.86 -0.35
C SER A 198 2.90 10.69 -1.44
N THR A 199 2.35 10.78 -2.64
CA THR A 199 2.94 11.58 -3.73
C THR A 199 2.66 13.08 -3.61
N MET A 200 1.90 13.55 -2.61
CA MET A 200 1.73 14.98 -2.34
C MET A 200 3.07 15.63 -1.94
N LEU A 201 3.86 14.94 -1.13
CA LEU A 201 5.20 15.38 -0.71
C LEU A 201 6.22 15.29 -1.86
N LEU A 202 6.06 14.32 -2.76
CA LEU A 202 6.91 14.18 -3.96
C LEU A 202 6.90 15.46 -4.81
N ARG A 203 5.74 16.09 -4.99
CA ARG A 203 5.60 17.35 -5.75
C ARG A 203 6.40 18.50 -5.18
N LYS A 204 6.68 18.48 -3.86
CA LYS A 204 7.45 19.53 -3.19
C LYS A 204 8.95 19.34 -3.32
N ARG A 205 9.42 18.17 -3.78
CA ARG A 205 10.87 17.86 -3.88
C ARG A 205 11.52 18.61 -5.02
N SER A 206 12.70 19.19 -4.77
CA SER A 206 13.46 19.90 -5.81
C SER A 206 14.09 18.95 -6.84
N SER A 207 14.21 17.67 -6.54
CA SER A 207 14.78 16.66 -7.43
C SER A 207 14.17 15.29 -7.17
N VAL A 208 13.84 14.58 -8.25
CA VAL A 208 13.27 13.23 -8.25
C VAL A 208 13.95 12.28 -9.26
N HIS A 209 15.16 12.62 -9.72
CA HIS A 209 15.87 11.90 -10.79
C HIS A 209 16.08 10.41 -10.53
N ASP A 210 16.42 10.03 -9.30
CA ASP A 210 16.66 8.64 -8.93
C ASP A 210 15.58 8.15 -7.98
N MET A 211 14.74 7.22 -8.44
CA MET A 211 13.65 6.62 -7.67
C MET A 211 13.93 5.14 -7.42
N THR A 212 13.97 4.73 -6.15
CA THR A 212 14.05 3.31 -5.78
C THR A 212 12.75 2.86 -5.15
N VAL A 213 12.19 1.75 -5.62
CA VAL A 213 10.93 1.20 -5.12
C VAL A 213 11.17 -0.22 -4.63
N PHE A 214 10.86 -0.48 -3.37
CA PHE A 214 10.89 -1.80 -2.78
C PHE A 214 9.52 -2.44 -2.90
N GLY A 215 9.48 -3.63 -3.49
CA GLY A 215 8.26 -4.33 -3.86
C GLY A 215 7.85 -4.05 -5.31
N ALA A 216 6.95 -4.91 -5.81
CA ALA A 216 6.44 -4.82 -7.18
C ALA A 216 4.94 -5.19 -7.27
N GLY A 217 4.21 -5.04 -6.15
CA GLY A 217 2.76 -5.24 -6.10
C GLY A 217 1.98 -3.97 -6.48
N LYS A 218 0.66 -3.98 -6.22
CA LYS A 218 -0.23 -2.84 -6.53
C LYS A 218 0.21 -1.52 -5.91
N GLN A 219 0.72 -1.55 -4.68
CA GLN A 219 1.27 -0.36 -4.01
C GLN A 219 2.47 0.21 -4.80
N ALA A 220 3.48 -0.62 -5.11
CA ALA A 220 4.61 -0.20 -5.93
C ALA A 220 4.16 0.39 -7.27
N TYR A 221 3.24 -0.30 -7.95
CA TYR A 221 2.69 0.11 -9.24
C TYR A 221 2.11 1.53 -9.20
N TRP A 222 1.18 1.82 -8.27
CA TRP A 222 0.54 3.13 -8.20
C TRP A 222 1.50 4.23 -7.76
N HIS A 223 2.43 3.95 -6.84
CA HIS A 223 3.44 4.92 -6.44
C HIS A 223 4.34 5.30 -7.63
N ILE A 224 4.78 4.33 -8.43
CA ILE A 224 5.55 4.59 -9.65
C ILE A 224 4.70 5.37 -10.66
N ARG A 225 3.48 4.91 -10.92
CA ARG A 225 2.58 5.52 -11.92
C ARG A 225 2.30 6.98 -11.61
N LEU A 226 1.89 7.28 -10.38
CA LEU A 226 1.59 8.66 -9.96
C LEU A 226 2.85 9.52 -9.91
N ALA A 227 4.00 8.97 -9.50
CA ALA A 227 5.25 9.71 -9.54
C ALA A 227 5.62 10.13 -10.97
N MET A 228 5.52 9.21 -11.94
CA MET A 228 5.80 9.50 -13.35
C MET A 228 4.79 10.46 -13.99
N LEU A 229 3.51 10.38 -13.59
CA LEU A 229 2.47 11.29 -14.07
C LEU A 229 2.62 12.72 -13.49
N LEU A 230 3.00 12.84 -12.22
CA LEU A 230 3.10 14.13 -11.53
C LEU A 230 4.41 14.86 -11.81
N ARG A 231 5.49 14.13 -12.08
CA ARG A 231 6.84 14.63 -12.35
C ARG A 231 7.37 14.06 -13.68
N PRO A 232 6.71 14.38 -14.81
CA PRO A 232 7.09 13.88 -16.12
C PRO A 232 8.52 14.33 -16.48
N GLU A 233 9.26 13.48 -17.20
CA GLU A 233 10.63 13.70 -17.67
C GLU A 233 11.73 13.93 -16.61
N GLU A 234 11.36 14.20 -15.36
CA GLU A 234 12.34 14.45 -14.29
C GLU A 234 12.90 13.17 -13.68
N ILE A 235 12.19 12.04 -13.77
CA ILE A 235 12.64 10.75 -13.25
C ILE A 235 13.50 10.07 -14.32
N HIS A 236 14.80 9.95 -14.07
CA HIS A 236 15.75 9.38 -15.04
C HIS A 236 16.04 7.90 -14.76
N HIS A 237 16.08 7.51 -13.49
CA HIS A 237 16.35 6.15 -13.06
C HIS A 237 15.23 5.63 -12.15
N LEU A 238 14.66 4.48 -12.53
CA LEU A 238 13.72 3.72 -11.72
C LEU A 238 14.34 2.37 -11.37
N ASN A 239 14.65 2.17 -10.09
CA ASN A 239 15.19 0.92 -9.57
C ASN A 239 14.08 0.18 -8.80
N ILE A 240 13.67 -1.00 -9.26
CA ILE A 240 12.72 -1.86 -8.55
C ILE A 240 13.49 -2.96 -7.81
N VAL A 241 13.44 -2.95 -6.49
CA VAL A 241 14.03 -3.97 -5.63
C VAL A 241 12.93 -4.93 -5.18
N THR A 242 13.00 -6.18 -5.60
CA THR A 242 11.96 -7.18 -5.29
C THR A 242 12.57 -8.56 -5.08
N ARG A 243 11.84 -9.43 -4.37
CA ARG A 243 12.22 -10.84 -4.20
C ARG A 243 11.93 -11.67 -5.44
N ASN A 244 10.94 -11.29 -6.25
CA ASN A 244 10.49 -12.04 -7.41
C ASN A 244 10.62 -11.18 -8.69
N PHE A 245 11.49 -11.59 -9.60
CA PHE A 245 11.72 -10.91 -10.88
C PHE A 245 10.43 -10.76 -11.70
N GLU A 246 9.59 -11.80 -11.74
CA GLU A 246 8.37 -11.83 -12.54
C GLU A 246 7.37 -10.76 -12.08
N SER A 247 7.25 -10.55 -10.77
CA SER A 247 6.39 -9.48 -10.22
C SER A 247 6.83 -8.09 -10.68
N ALA A 248 8.14 -7.81 -10.73
CA ALA A 248 8.66 -6.54 -11.25
C ALA A 248 8.46 -6.42 -12.76
N ARG A 249 8.65 -7.50 -13.51
CA ARG A 249 8.36 -7.53 -14.95
C ARG A 249 6.89 -7.18 -15.22
N GLN A 250 5.96 -7.81 -14.50
CA GLN A 250 4.52 -7.53 -14.63
C GLN A 250 4.17 -6.09 -14.24
N CYS A 251 4.75 -5.58 -13.15
CA CYS A 251 4.59 -4.18 -12.75
C CYS A 251 5.05 -3.21 -13.86
N LEU A 252 6.21 -3.46 -14.48
CA LEU A 252 6.70 -2.65 -15.59
C LEU A 252 5.80 -2.76 -16.83
N MET A 253 5.39 -3.98 -17.20
CA MET A 253 4.47 -4.19 -18.34
C MET A 253 3.15 -3.42 -18.15
N ARG A 254 2.58 -3.46 -16.94
CA ARG A 254 1.37 -2.71 -16.58
C ARG A 254 1.58 -1.19 -16.62
N LEU A 255 2.80 -0.69 -16.41
CA LEU A 255 3.10 0.75 -16.57
C LEU A 255 3.09 1.17 -18.04
N TYR A 256 3.44 0.27 -18.97
CA TYR A 256 3.37 0.52 -20.41
C TYR A 256 1.94 0.43 -20.94
N ASN A 257 1.25 -0.68 -20.64
CA ASN A 257 -0.13 -0.90 -21.06
C ASN A 257 -0.97 -1.46 -19.90
N PRO A 258 -1.60 -0.59 -19.08
CA PRO A 258 -2.45 -1.01 -17.98
C PRO A 258 -3.82 -1.55 -18.39
N LEU A 259 -4.31 -1.22 -19.59
CA LEU A 259 -5.62 -1.63 -20.11
C LEU A 259 -5.45 -2.34 -21.45
N PRO A 260 -4.82 -3.53 -21.50
CA PRO A 260 -4.55 -4.24 -22.75
C PRO A 260 -5.82 -4.72 -23.46
N GLU A 261 -6.95 -4.79 -22.76
CA GLU A 261 -8.26 -5.14 -23.32
C GLU A 261 -8.92 -3.96 -24.06
N ASP A 262 -8.42 -2.73 -23.91
CA ASP A 262 -8.96 -1.53 -24.53
C ASP A 262 -7.99 -1.02 -25.60
N PRO A 263 -8.24 -1.30 -26.90
CA PRO A 263 -7.31 -0.95 -27.98
C PRO A 263 -7.19 0.57 -28.21
N ASP A 264 -8.20 1.34 -27.77
CA ASP A 264 -8.23 2.79 -27.93
C ASP A 264 -7.64 3.52 -26.71
N TYR A 265 -7.21 2.78 -25.69
CA TYR A 265 -6.65 3.37 -24.48
C TYR A 265 -5.30 4.04 -24.73
N ILE A 266 -5.25 5.34 -24.43
CA ILE A 266 -4.02 6.13 -24.46
C ILE A 266 -3.48 6.26 -23.04
N ASN A 267 -2.26 5.75 -22.83
CA ASN A 267 -1.62 5.83 -21.53
C ASN A 267 -1.20 7.25 -21.18
N GLN A 268 -1.78 7.81 -20.12
CA GLN A 268 -1.58 9.19 -19.66
C GLN A 268 -0.13 9.51 -19.23
N ILE A 269 0.68 8.51 -18.87
CA ILE A 269 2.12 8.71 -18.64
C ILE A 269 2.86 8.96 -19.97
N GLY A 270 2.32 8.54 -21.11
CA GLY A 270 2.88 8.75 -22.45
C GLY A 270 4.03 7.81 -22.82
N GLU A 271 4.12 7.44 -24.10
CA GLU A 271 5.20 6.59 -24.64
C GLU A 271 6.60 7.21 -24.46
N LYS A 272 6.70 8.54 -24.62
CA LYS A 272 7.96 9.29 -24.50
C LYS A 272 8.56 9.27 -23.09
N HIS A 273 7.72 9.16 -22.05
CA HIS A 273 8.18 9.16 -20.66
C HIS A 273 8.72 7.79 -20.26
N ASN A 274 8.16 6.77 -20.91
CA ASN A 274 8.53 5.38 -20.71
C ASN A 274 9.87 5.02 -21.36
N SER A 275 10.25 5.67 -22.48
CA SER A 275 11.48 5.33 -23.21
C SER A 275 12.76 5.96 -22.66
N LYS A 276 12.70 7.16 -22.05
CA LYS A 276 13.89 7.85 -21.52
C LYS A 276 14.29 7.40 -20.10
N THR A 277 13.34 6.89 -19.32
CA THR A 277 13.59 6.45 -17.94
C THR A 277 14.29 5.09 -17.94
N LYS A 278 15.52 5.01 -17.44
CA LYS A 278 16.24 3.74 -17.28
C LYS A 278 15.61 2.95 -16.13
N LYS A 279 15.01 1.82 -16.45
CA LYS A 279 14.39 0.90 -15.49
C LYS A 279 15.35 -0.25 -15.17
N THR A 280 15.61 -0.49 -13.90
CA THR A 280 16.40 -1.63 -13.43
C THR A 280 15.59 -2.48 -12.45
N ILE A 281 15.82 -3.78 -12.47
CA ILE A 281 15.25 -4.72 -11.51
C ILE A 281 16.41 -5.33 -10.74
N LEU A 282 16.34 -5.29 -9.41
CA LEU A 282 17.32 -5.90 -8.52
C LEU A 282 16.62 -6.96 -7.67
N THR A 283 17.13 -8.18 -7.74
CA THR A 283 16.68 -9.31 -6.93
C THR A 283 17.83 -9.87 -6.10
N PRO A 284 17.56 -10.51 -4.95
CA PRO A 284 18.59 -11.13 -4.11
C PRO A 284 19.48 -12.16 -4.83
N SER A 285 19.01 -12.71 -5.96
CA SER A 285 19.77 -13.66 -6.79
C SER A 285 20.93 -13.01 -7.56
N HIS A 286 20.98 -11.68 -7.65
CA HIS A 286 22.08 -10.97 -8.32
C HIS A 286 23.37 -11.05 -7.50
N THR A 287 24.50 -11.40 -8.13
CA THR A 287 25.79 -11.60 -7.45
C THR A 287 26.24 -10.38 -6.64
N GLU A 288 26.05 -9.19 -7.19
CA GLU A 288 26.40 -7.93 -6.53
C GLU A 288 25.23 -7.28 -5.76
N TYR A 289 24.22 -8.06 -5.35
CA TYR A 289 22.99 -7.53 -4.75
C TYR A 289 23.24 -6.51 -3.63
N GLN A 290 24.11 -6.85 -2.66
CA GLN A 290 24.42 -5.97 -1.53
C GLN A 290 25.10 -4.66 -1.97
N ARG A 291 26.00 -4.72 -2.96
CA ARG A 291 26.69 -3.54 -3.49
C ARG A 291 25.70 -2.62 -4.21
N LEU A 292 24.90 -3.18 -5.11
CA LEU A 292 23.91 -2.43 -5.89
C LEU A 292 22.78 -1.88 -5.01
N LEU A 293 22.31 -2.65 -4.03
CA LEU A 293 21.30 -2.17 -3.07
C LEU A 293 21.78 -0.92 -2.34
N LYS A 294 23.03 -0.94 -1.84
CA LYS A 294 23.65 0.22 -1.18
C LYS A 294 23.79 1.41 -2.12
N GLU A 295 24.20 1.16 -3.35
CA GLU A 295 24.32 2.18 -4.40
C GLU A 295 22.97 2.82 -4.70
N TYR A 296 21.93 2.01 -4.94
CA TYR A 296 20.57 2.49 -5.27
C TYR A 296 19.97 3.30 -4.14
N VAL A 297 20.04 2.81 -2.89
CA VAL A 297 19.53 3.52 -1.71
C VAL A 297 20.25 4.87 -1.52
N ARG A 298 21.57 4.92 -1.71
CA ARG A 298 22.35 6.16 -1.57
C ARG A 298 22.13 7.13 -2.73
N ALA A 299 22.01 6.62 -3.95
CA ALA A 299 21.77 7.42 -5.13
C ALA A 299 20.35 8.00 -5.16
N SER A 300 19.36 7.32 -4.58
CA SER A 300 17.96 7.77 -4.63
C SER A 300 17.71 9.18 -4.12
N ASN A 301 16.88 9.92 -4.85
CA ASN A 301 16.16 11.09 -4.38
C ASN A 301 14.86 10.70 -3.67
N VAL A 302 14.24 9.62 -4.15
CA VAL A 302 12.93 9.13 -3.69
C VAL A 302 13.05 7.63 -3.43
N ILE A 303 12.53 7.20 -2.29
CA ILE A 303 12.44 5.79 -1.91
C ILE A 303 10.98 5.49 -1.53
N PHE A 304 10.36 4.55 -2.25
CA PHE A 304 9.07 4.00 -1.86
C PHE A 304 9.26 2.60 -1.29
N CYS A 305 8.88 2.40 -0.03
CA CYS A 305 8.85 1.09 0.61
C CYS A 305 7.41 0.59 0.60
N THR A 306 7.14 -0.47 -0.17
CA THR A 306 5.78 -0.97 -0.43
C THR A 306 5.66 -2.48 -0.19
N THR A 307 6.39 -2.99 0.80
CA THR A 307 6.49 -4.40 1.14
C THR A 307 5.96 -4.69 2.56
N PRO A 308 5.21 -5.78 2.77
CA PRO A 308 4.83 -6.23 4.11
C PRO A 308 6.03 -6.92 4.80
N SER A 309 7.15 -6.23 4.91
CA SER A 309 8.40 -6.77 5.47
C SER A 309 8.32 -6.87 6.99
N GLN A 310 8.98 -7.88 7.54
CA GLN A 310 9.16 -8.07 9.00
C GLN A 310 10.58 -7.69 9.45
N THR A 311 11.45 -7.34 8.50
CA THR A 311 12.83 -6.92 8.74
C THR A 311 13.16 -5.69 7.91
N PRO A 312 14.09 -4.83 8.36
CA PRO A 312 14.50 -3.67 7.59
C PRO A 312 14.96 -4.05 6.18
N LEU A 313 14.50 -3.28 5.18
CA LEU A 313 14.79 -3.53 3.76
C LEU A 313 16.27 -3.33 3.40
N PHE A 314 16.97 -2.54 4.21
CA PHE A 314 18.40 -2.31 4.12
C PHE A 314 18.96 -1.87 5.48
N PRO A 315 20.28 -2.03 5.72
CA PRO A 315 20.92 -1.59 6.96
C PRO A 315 20.82 -0.07 7.17
N ALA A 316 20.62 0.37 8.43
CA ALA A 316 20.56 1.80 8.78
C ALA A 316 21.79 2.59 8.28
N THR A 317 22.96 1.96 8.32
CA THR A 317 24.26 2.54 7.90
C THR A 317 24.31 2.98 6.44
N TYR A 318 23.34 2.55 5.61
CA TYR A 318 23.23 3.01 4.23
C TYR A 318 22.85 4.50 4.18
N LEU A 319 22.03 4.95 5.13
CA LEU A 319 21.51 6.31 5.24
C LEU A 319 22.16 7.12 6.38
N THR A 320 22.49 6.50 7.51
CA THR A 320 22.99 7.23 8.70
C THR A 320 24.48 7.55 8.65
N ASN A 321 25.28 6.82 7.86
CA ASN A 321 26.70 7.10 7.72
C ASN A 321 26.95 8.44 7.01
N PRO A 322 28.11 9.11 7.20
CA PRO A 322 28.42 10.40 6.57
C PRO A 322 28.14 10.46 5.06
N GLU A 323 28.48 9.41 4.30
CA GLU A 323 28.18 9.33 2.86
C GLU A 323 26.67 9.23 2.56
N GLY A 324 25.92 8.50 3.39
CA GLY A 324 24.47 8.38 3.25
C GLY A 324 23.77 9.73 3.45
N ARG A 325 24.29 10.55 4.37
CA ARG A 325 23.73 11.85 4.77
C ARG A 325 23.98 13.02 3.82
N LYS A 326 24.76 12.81 2.75
CA LYS A 326 25.08 13.88 1.80
C LYS A 326 23.89 14.33 0.94
N LYS A 327 22.87 13.48 0.79
CA LYS A 327 21.73 13.70 -0.11
C LYS A 327 20.43 13.63 0.67
N GLY A 328 19.58 14.62 0.48
CA GLY A 328 18.30 14.69 1.17
C GLY A 328 17.25 13.99 0.32
N ARG A 329 16.56 13.05 0.93
CA ARG A 329 15.67 12.12 0.23
C ARG A 329 14.25 12.28 0.70
N TYR A 330 13.32 11.88 -0.15
CA TYR A 330 11.98 11.58 0.29
C TYR A 330 11.85 10.07 0.44
N ILE A 331 11.46 9.58 1.61
CA ILE A 331 11.26 8.16 1.88
C ILE A 331 9.83 7.96 2.36
N ALA A 332 9.05 7.16 1.64
CA ALA A 332 7.67 6.83 1.99
C ALA A 332 7.57 5.36 2.36
N CYS A 333 7.16 5.09 3.60
CA CYS A 333 7.04 3.76 4.20
C CYS A 333 5.57 3.34 4.29
N ILE A 334 5.17 2.42 3.43
CA ILE A 334 3.77 2.13 3.13
C ILE A 334 3.41 0.67 3.44
N GLY A 335 4.34 -0.25 3.21
CA GLY A 335 4.08 -1.68 3.27
C GLY A 335 3.96 -2.25 4.69
N SER A 336 4.55 -1.59 5.69
CA SER A 336 4.49 -1.98 7.10
C SER A 336 3.29 -1.35 7.84
N TYR A 337 2.20 -2.09 8.00
CA TYR A 337 0.96 -1.59 8.63
C TYR A 337 0.53 -2.42 9.86
N LYS A 338 1.40 -3.28 10.38
CA LYS A 338 1.19 -4.02 11.62
C LYS A 338 2.37 -3.80 12.57
N PRO A 339 2.19 -3.90 13.89
CA PRO A 339 3.25 -3.59 14.87
C PRO A 339 4.56 -4.38 14.69
N HIS A 340 4.48 -5.61 14.16
CA HIS A 340 5.63 -6.47 13.90
C HIS A 340 6.23 -6.29 12.50
N MET A 341 5.58 -5.52 11.62
CA MET A 341 6.09 -5.22 10.27
C MET A 341 6.96 -3.98 10.30
N ILE A 342 8.05 -4.00 9.55
CA ILE A 342 9.05 -2.93 9.52
C ILE A 342 9.71 -2.88 8.14
N GLU A 343 9.85 -1.68 7.59
CA GLU A 343 10.52 -1.45 6.30
C GLU A 343 11.84 -0.69 6.48
N LEU A 344 11.88 0.29 7.37
CA LEU A 344 13.10 1.00 7.75
C LEU A 344 13.63 0.58 9.12
N HIS A 345 14.94 0.55 9.26
CA HIS A 345 15.57 0.30 10.55
C HIS A 345 15.21 1.43 11.55
N PRO A 346 14.87 1.14 12.83
CA PRO A 346 14.43 2.16 13.80
C PRO A 346 15.44 3.28 14.04
N ASP A 347 16.74 2.99 13.90
CA ASP A 347 17.81 4.01 13.96
C ASP A 347 17.69 5.11 12.92
N VAL A 348 17.12 4.82 11.74
CA VAL A 348 16.90 5.85 10.71
C VAL A 348 15.87 6.87 11.20
N LEU A 349 14.81 6.40 11.87
CA LEU A 349 13.76 7.26 12.43
C LEU A 349 14.30 8.03 13.64
N ARG A 350 14.96 7.35 14.59
CA ARG A 350 15.59 8.01 15.75
C ARG A 350 16.55 9.12 15.33
N TYR A 351 17.35 8.87 14.30
CA TYR A 351 18.28 9.85 13.78
C TYR A 351 17.56 11.02 13.11
N ALA A 352 16.48 10.78 12.36
CA ALA A 352 15.71 11.83 11.70
C ALA A 352 15.08 12.84 12.70
N VAL A 353 14.63 12.35 13.85
CA VAL A 353 14.00 13.17 14.92
C VAL A 353 14.96 13.70 15.97
N ALA A 354 16.22 13.26 15.96
CA ALA A 354 17.18 13.65 16.99
C ALA A 354 17.40 15.18 16.96
N PRO A 355 17.38 15.87 18.11
CA PRO A 355 17.73 17.28 18.19
C PRO A 355 19.21 17.43 17.82
N HIS A 356 19.48 18.07 16.68
CA HIS A 356 20.85 18.32 16.28
C HIS A 356 21.34 19.55 17.05
N HIS A 357 22.01 19.33 18.18
CA HIS A 357 22.75 20.39 18.86
C HIS A 357 23.74 21.02 17.87
N GLU A 358 23.66 22.34 17.69
CA GLU A 358 24.59 23.14 16.91
C GLU A 358 25.99 23.08 17.52
N HIS A 359 26.71 21.97 17.32
CA HIS A 359 28.16 21.99 17.47
C HIS A 359 28.74 22.65 16.23
N LYS A 360 29.12 23.92 16.43
CA LYS A 360 29.90 24.80 15.55
C LYS A 360 31.05 24.08 14.85
N HIS A 361 30.80 23.37 13.76
CA HIS A 361 31.81 23.09 12.73
C HIS A 361 31.17 23.19 11.36
N ILE A 362 31.63 24.20 10.63
CA ILE A 362 31.26 24.61 9.28
C ILE A 362 31.56 23.45 8.32
N HIS A 363 30.61 22.53 8.18
CA HIS A 363 30.44 21.73 6.98
C HIS A 363 28.97 21.75 6.63
N LYS A 364 28.70 21.92 5.34
CA LYS A 364 27.40 22.06 4.67
C LYS A 364 26.54 20.79 4.86
N ARG A 365 26.19 20.46 6.10
CA ARG A 365 25.27 19.39 6.48
C ARG A 365 23.87 19.87 6.13
N GLN A 366 23.07 19.03 5.47
CA GLN A 366 21.66 19.34 5.32
C GLN A 366 21.03 19.39 6.71
N LYS A 367 20.10 20.33 6.94
CA LYS A 367 19.36 20.45 8.20
C LYS A 367 18.61 19.13 8.44
N GLU A 368 19.13 18.32 9.34
CA GLU A 368 18.49 17.12 9.89
C GLU A 368 18.18 17.42 11.36
N GLY A 369 17.05 16.92 11.86
CA GLY A 369 16.37 17.42 13.06
C GLY A 369 14.97 17.91 12.70
N GLY A 370 14.07 16.97 12.43
CA GLY A 370 12.68 17.25 12.06
C GLY A 370 11.74 16.11 12.50
N ALA A 371 10.44 16.29 12.33
CA ALA A 371 9.46 15.25 12.66
C ALA A 371 9.34 14.19 11.55
N ILE A 372 8.80 13.01 11.89
CA ILE A 372 8.33 12.05 10.89
C ILE A 372 6.92 12.44 10.45
N ILE A 373 6.69 12.57 9.15
CA ILE A 373 5.36 12.88 8.64
C ILE A 373 4.53 11.61 8.63
N VAL A 374 3.30 11.67 9.14
CA VAL A 374 2.39 10.53 9.24
C VAL A 374 1.05 10.84 8.58
N ASP A 375 0.29 9.80 8.21
CA ASP A 375 -1.12 9.97 7.87
C ASP A 375 -1.98 10.28 9.09
N THR A 376 -1.74 9.56 10.18
CA THR A 376 -2.39 9.74 11.49
C THR A 376 -1.37 9.53 12.60
N VAL A 377 -1.37 10.40 13.61
CA VAL A 377 -0.50 10.22 14.79
C VAL A 377 -0.87 8.93 15.52
N SER A 378 -2.16 8.77 15.83
CA SER A 378 -2.66 7.66 16.64
C SER A 378 -2.46 6.30 15.95
N GLY A 379 -2.74 6.21 14.64
CA GLY A 379 -2.54 4.99 13.86
C GLY A 379 -1.07 4.60 13.76
N CYS A 380 -0.20 5.55 13.41
CA CYS A 380 1.23 5.25 13.28
C CYS A 380 1.88 4.86 14.62
N LEU A 381 1.52 5.50 15.74
CA LEU A 381 2.05 5.13 17.06
C LEU A 381 1.57 3.76 17.55
N LYS A 382 0.43 3.25 17.05
CA LYS A 382 -0.13 1.94 17.44
C LYS A 382 0.23 0.81 16.47
N GLU A 383 0.39 1.12 15.18
CA GLU A 383 0.45 0.10 14.12
C GLU A 383 1.77 0.09 13.34
N ALA A 384 2.51 1.21 13.25
CA ALA A 384 3.74 1.26 12.47
C ALA A 384 4.92 0.70 13.27
N GLY A 385 5.35 -0.52 12.93
CA GLY A 385 6.43 -1.19 13.66
C GLY A 385 7.74 -0.41 13.71
N GLU A 386 8.13 0.32 12.66
CA GLU A 386 9.33 1.18 12.73
C GLU A 386 9.19 2.34 13.72
N VAL A 387 8.00 2.95 13.84
CA VAL A 387 7.72 4.07 14.76
C VAL A 387 7.73 3.56 16.20
N ILE A 388 7.05 2.43 16.44
CA ILE A 388 6.97 1.77 17.75
C ILE A 388 8.35 1.34 18.23
N GLN A 389 9.11 0.64 17.38
CA GLN A 389 10.45 0.15 17.73
C GLN A 389 11.48 1.28 17.86
N ALA A 390 11.28 2.40 17.16
CA ALA A 390 12.08 3.60 17.35
C ALA A 390 11.76 4.34 18.66
N LYS A 391 10.62 4.01 19.29
CA LYS A 391 10.08 4.66 20.50
C LYS A 391 9.80 6.16 20.29
N LEU A 392 9.32 6.51 19.10
CA LEU A 392 8.96 7.89 18.81
C LEU A 392 7.81 8.34 19.69
N GLN A 393 7.88 9.60 20.12
CA GLN A 393 6.84 10.26 20.91
C GLN A 393 5.88 11.04 20.01
N PRO A 394 4.65 11.36 20.47
CA PRO A 394 3.67 12.12 19.68
C PRO A 394 4.16 13.47 19.15
N ASP A 395 5.05 14.15 19.88
CA ASP A 395 5.67 15.42 19.48
C ASP A 395 6.77 15.27 18.41
N GLN A 396 7.20 14.04 18.12
CA GLN A 396 8.21 13.71 17.11
C GLN A 396 7.60 13.26 15.77
N VAL A 397 6.27 13.20 15.69
CA VAL A 397 5.51 12.90 14.48
C VAL A 397 4.57 14.05 14.17
N VAL A 398 4.32 14.31 12.89
CA VAL A 398 3.44 15.40 12.43
C VAL A 398 2.52 14.86 11.36
N GLU A 399 1.23 15.16 11.47
CA GLU A 399 0.27 14.73 10.46
C GLU A 399 0.46 15.50 9.16
N LEU A 400 0.25 14.79 8.04
CA LEU A 400 0.32 15.39 6.72
C LEU A 400 -0.70 16.54 6.56
N GLY A 401 -1.86 16.44 7.22
CA GLY A 401 -2.91 17.47 7.22
C GLY A 401 -2.44 18.80 7.82
N GLU A 402 -1.67 18.77 8.91
CA GLU A 402 -1.10 19.96 9.56
C GLU A 402 -0.13 20.70 8.64
N LEU A 403 0.62 19.97 7.81
CA LEU A 403 1.55 20.59 6.86
C LEU A 403 0.85 21.46 5.80
N PHE A 404 -0.43 21.19 5.51
CA PHE A 404 -1.22 22.02 4.60
C PHE A 404 -1.82 23.25 5.27
N MET A 405 -1.95 23.29 6.61
CA MET A 405 -2.36 24.51 7.34
C MET A 405 -1.41 25.68 7.06
N LEU A 406 -0.11 25.40 7.15
CA LEU A 406 0.95 26.39 6.95
C LEU A 406 0.88 27.03 5.56
N LYS A 407 0.34 26.30 4.57
CA LYS A 407 0.10 26.82 3.22
C LYS A 407 -1.06 27.81 3.20
N ARG A 408 -2.22 27.39 3.72
CA ARG A 408 -3.47 28.16 3.65
C ARG A 408 -3.42 29.43 4.50
N GLU A 409 -2.82 29.38 5.67
CA GLU A 409 -2.64 30.58 6.50
C GLU A 409 -1.71 31.60 5.84
N ALA A 410 -0.64 31.14 5.19
CA ALA A 410 0.25 32.02 4.42
C ALA A 410 -0.51 32.65 3.23
N GLU A 411 -1.27 31.85 2.47
CA GLU A 411 -2.07 32.34 1.33
C GLU A 411 -3.17 33.32 1.77
N ARG A 412 -3.88 33.05 2.88
CA ARG A 412 -4.91 33.95 3.42
C ARG A 412 -4.29 35.27 3.92
N LYS A 413 -3.11 35.23 4.55
CA LYS A 413 -2.36 36.43 4.96
C LYS A 413 -1.87 37.25 3.76
N MET A 414 -1.48 36.62 2.66
CA MET A 414 -1.10 37.31 1.41
C MET A 414 -2.32 37.92 0.70
N ALA A 415 -3.44 37.19 0.64
CA ALA A 415 -4.68 37.69 0.07
C ALA A 415 -5.22 38.91 0.84
N ALA A 416 -5.11 38.91 2.18
CA ALA A 416 -5.46 40.05 3.02
C ALA A 416 -4.56 41.29 2.83
N LYS A 417 -3.36 41.12 2.25
CA LYS A 417 -2.42 42.21 1.92
C LYS A 417 -2.60 42.78 0.50
N GLY A 418 -3.53 42.25 -0.30
CA GLY A 418 -3.85 42.79 -1.63
C GLY A 418 -2.82 42.49 -2.72
N GLU A 419 -1.91 41.53 -2.50
CA GLU A 419 -0.93 41.10 -3.50
C GLU A 419 -1.56 40.05 -4.44
N MET A 420 -1.47 40.27 -5.76
CA MET A 420 -1.90 39.25 -6.74
C MET A 420 -0.95 38.06 -6.68
N ALA A 421 -1.50 36.89 -6.37
CA ALA A 421 -0.77 35.63 -6.44
C ALA A 421 -0.38 35.35 -7.90
N GLU A 422 0.91 35.49 -8.22
CA GLU A 422 1.48 34.77 -9.37
C GLU A 422 1.19 33.28 -9.17
N LYS A 423 0.79 32.56 -10.24
CA LYS A 423 0.56 31.11 -10.23
C LYS A 423 1.87 30.38 -9.86
N GLY A 424 2.12 30.23 -8.56
CA GLY A 424 3.32 29.58 -8.04
C GLY A 424 3.40 29.73 -6.51
N CYS A 425 3.55 28.62 -5.80
CA CYS A 425 3.57 28.58 -4.34
C CYS A 425 4.75 29.36 -3.72
N GLN A 426 4.59 30.67 -3.48
CA GLN A 426 5.49 31.43 -2.64
C GLN A 426 5.07 31.33 -1.17
N PHE A 427 5.50 30.24 -0.51
CA PHE A 427 5.56 30.16 0.95
C PHE A 427 6.70 31.05 1.46
N GLN A 428 6.40 32.07 2.27
CA GLN A 428 7.34 32.80 3.12
C GLN A 428 6.93 32.63 4.60
N GLU A 429 7.94 32.40 5.47
CA GLU A 429 7.91 32.06 6.92
C GLU A 429 7.49 30.61 7.24
N ASN A 430 8.35 29.58 7.40
CA ASN A 430 9.76 29.46 7.80
C ASN A 430 10.65 28.95 6.65
N SER A 431 11.70 29.70 6.27
CA SER A 431 12.65 29.29 5.23
C SER A 431 13.25 27.89 5.49
N GLY A 432 13.46 27.53 6.76
CA GLY A 432 13.97 26.21 7.17
C GLY A 432 13.02 25.05 6.88
N MET A 433 11.72 25.20 7.11
CA MET A 433 10.73 24.14 6.87
C MET A 433 10.57 23.86 5.37
N LYS A 434 10.46 24.93 4.57
CA LYS A 434 10.42 24.83 3.10
C LYS A 434 11.70 24.18 2.55
N GLU A 435 12.85 24.57 3.07
CA GLU A 435 14.14 23.97 2.69
C GLU A 435 14.20 22.47 3.07
N TRP A 436 13.75 22.10 4.27
CA TRP A 436 13.68 20.70 4.70
C TRP A 436 12.74 19.86 3.81
N MET A 437 11.52 20.34 3.58
CA MET A 437 10.54 19.65 2.73
C MET A 437 10.99 19.50 1.28
N THR A 438 11.73 20.47 0.74
CA THR A 438 12.15 20.48 -0.67
C THR A 438 13.47 19.75 -0.92
N LYS A 439 14.45 19.92 -0.01
CA LYS A 439 15.84 19.46 -0.18
C LYS A 439 16.35 18.57 0.97
N GLY A 440 15.76 18.65 2.15
CA GLY A 440 16.15 17.85 3.34
C GLY A 440 15.74 16.38 3.25
N ASN A 441 16.02 15.62 4.31
CA ASN A 441 15.60 14.23 4.43
C ASN A 441 14.20 14.16 5.07
N VAL A 442 13.21 13.73 4.28
CA VAL A 442 11.79 13.70 4.65
C VAL A 442 11.33 12.25 4.67
N ILE A 443 10.82 11.80 5.81
CA ILE A 443 10.26 10.46 5.97
C ILE A 443 8.75 10.61 6.16
N TYR A 444 7.99 9.91 5.32
CA TYR A 444 6.55 9.76 5.44
C TYR A 444 6.21 8.32 5.81
N LYS A 445 5.42 8.13 6.86
CA LYS A 445 4.93 6.82 7.28
C LYS A 445 3.41 6.79 7.13
N SER A 446 2.91 5.75 6.48
CA SER A 446 1.47 5.51 6.35
C SER A 446 1.09 4.13 6.88
N VAL A 447 -0.03 4.06 7.58
CA VAL A 447 -0.73 2.83 7.99
C VAL A 447 -2.14 2.74 7.39
N GLY A 448 -2.63 3.84 6.81
CA GLY A 448 -3.91 3.95 6.14
C GLY A 448 -5.03 4.44 7.05
N LEU A 449 -5.70 5.49 6.60
CA LEU A 449 -6.85 6.12 7.24
C LEU A 449 -8.10 5.92 6.37
N GLY A 450 -9.22 5.51 6.97
CA GLY A 450 -10.47 5.24 6.25
C GLY A 450 -11.03 6.48 5.53
N LEU A 451 -10.80 7.68 6.07
CA LEU A 451 -11.14 8.96 5.42
C LEU A 451 -10.58 9.04 3.99
N MET A 452 -9.36 8.55 3.76
CA MET A 452 -8.75 8.55 2.43
C MET A 452 -9.53 7.69 1.44
N ASP A 453 -10.11 6.57 1.90
CA ASP A 453 -10.93 5.71 1.07
C ASP A 453 -12.27 6.40 0.74
N VAL A 454 -12.89 7.08 1.71
CA VAL A 454 -14.17 7.81 1.52
C VAL A 454 -14.01 8.99 0.55
N VAL A 455 -12.95 9.78 0.71
CA VAL A 455 -12.69 10.95 -0.15
C VAL A 455 -12.51 10.53 -1.59
N VAL A 456 -11.59 9.59 -1.85
CA VAL A 456 -11.33 9.13 -3.23
C VAL A 456 -12.51 8.34 -3.78
N GLY A 457 -13.18 7.55 -2.94
CA GLY A 457 -14.36 6.79 -3.35
C GLY A 457 -15.48 7.69 -3.89
N ASN A 458 -15.80 8.78 -3.19
CA ASN A 458 -16.83 9.73 -3.64
C ASN A 458 -16.48 10.38 -4.98
N GLU A 459 -15.23 10.81 -5.16
CA GLU A 459 -14.76 11.38 -6.42
C GLU A 459 -14.80 10.35 -7.56
N LEU A 460 -14.48 9.08 -7.28
CA LEU A 460 -14.62 8.00 -8.26
C LEU A 460 -16.07 7.78 -8.69
N LEU A 461 -17.04 7.89 -7.78
CA LEU A 461 -18.46 7.83 -8.16
C LEU A 461 -18.84 9.00 -9.07
N ALA A 462 -18.32 10.20 -8.80
CA ALA A 462 -18.56 11.36 -9.65
C ALA A 462 -18.00 11.14 -11.07
N PHE A 463 -16.73 10.72 -11.18
CA PHE A 463 -16.12 10.37 -12.46
C PHE A 463 -16.85 9.24 -13.19
N ALA A 464 -17.31 8.22 -12.44
CA ALA A 464 -18.06 7.11 -12.99
C ALA A 464 -19.38 7.57 -13.63
N ARG A 465 -20.12 8.44 -12.94
CA ARG A 465 -21.39 8.99 -13.44
C ARG A 465 -21.17 9.89 -14.66
N GLU A 466 -20.17 10.75 -14.63
CA GLU A 466 -19.83 11.62 -15.77
C GLU A 466 -19.47 10.81 -17.02
N LYS A 467 -18.68 9.75 -16.84
CA LYS A 467 -18.18 8.90 -17.93
C LYS A 467 -19.08 7.71 -18.26
N ASN A 468 -20.24 7.59 -17.60
CA ASN A 468 -21.17 6.44 -17.71
C ASN A 468 -20.46 5.07 -17.54
N VAL A 469 -19.65 4.94 -16.50
CA VAL A 469 -18.91 3.71 -16.16
C VAL A 469 -19.53 3.05 -14.91
N GLY A 470 -19.58 1.72 -14.89
CA GLY A 470 -20.18 0.93 -13.81
C GLY A 470 -21.67 0.68 -13.99
N THR A 471 -22.30 0.13 -12.95
CA THR A 471 -23.73 -0.20 -12.94
C THR A 471 -24.50 0.79 -12.08
N THR A 472 -25.55 1.40 -12.64
CA THR A 472 -26.47 2.25 -11.88
C THR A 472 -27.73 1.48 -11.53
N ILE A 473 -28.09 1.47 -10.25
CA ILE A 473 -29.30 0.87 -9.72
C ILE A 473 -30.21 2.01 -9.27
N HIS A 474 -31.38 2.12 -9.91
CA HIS A 474 -32.39 3.10 -9.56
C HIS A 474 -33.27 2.57 -8.42
N ASP A 475 -33.79 3.49 -7.61
CA ASP A 475 -34.67 3.22 -6.46
C ASP A 475 -34.13 2.22 -5.44
N PHE A 476 -32.81 2.28 -5.23
CA PHE A 476 -32.14 1.74 -4.04
C PHE A 476 -32.44 2.63 -2.84
#